data_AF-A0A380HQR1-F1
#
_entry.id   AF-A0A380HQR1-F1
#
_cell.length_a   1.000
_cell.length_b   1.000
_cell.length_c   1.000
_cell.angle_alpha   90.00
_cell.angle_beta   90.00
_cell.angle_gamma   90.00
#
_symmetry.space_group_name_H-M   'P 1'
#
loop_
_entity.id
_entity.type
_entity.pdbx_description
1 polymer ?
#
loop_
_entity_poly.entity_id
_entity_poly.type
_entity_poly.pdbx_seq_one_letter_code
_entity_poly.pdbx_strand_id
1 'polypeptide(L)'
;MTTQDYQLLIITVISILFLIFLITSKLKFHPLLALLLTAIFVGFTSGLDIDKIVESIETGAGSTLGETGVTIALGAMLGKILSDSGASDKIASSILHNASYKKLPWMMALAAFIIGIPMFFEVGLIMLLPLIFTIAKN
;
A
#
# COMPACT_ATOMS: atom_id res chain seq x y z
N MET A 1 -30.96 -3.59 19.30
CA MET A 1 -30.25 -4.42 18.30
C MET A 1 -31.21 -5.51 17.88
N THR A 2 -31.70 -5.41 16.66
CA THR A 2 -32.62 -6.37 16.06
C THR A 2 -31.86 -7.64 15.67
N THR A 3 -32.55 -8.76 15.46
CA THR A 3 -31.96 -10.03 15.00
C THR A 3 -31.20 -9.88 13.67
N GLN A 4 -31.57 -8.92 12.82
CA GLN A 4 -30.87 -8.60 11.58
C GLN A 4 -29.50 -7.94 11.82
N ASP A 5 -29.39 -7.07 12.83
CA ASP A 5 -28.10 -6.43 13.17
C ASP A 5 -27.06 -7.48 13.56
N TYR A 6 -27.49 -8.52 14.30
CA TYR A 6 -26.61 -9.64 14.67
C TYR A 6 -26.18 -10.48 13.46
N GLN A 7 -27.06 -10.70 12.49
CA GLN A 7 -26.73 -11.43 11.26
C GLN A 7 -25.68 -10.69 10.42
N LEU A 8 -25.86 -9.38 10.22
CA LEU A 8 -24.89 -8.56 9.47
C LEU A 8 -23.52 -8.50 10.16
N LEU A 9 -23.50 -8.43 11.50
CA LEU A 9 -22.26 -8.44 12.27
C LEU A 9 -21.52 -9.78 12.12
N ILE A 10 -22.25 -10.90 12.18
CA ILE A 10 -21.68 -12.24 11.95
C ILE A 10 -21.13 -12.37 10.53
N ILE A 11 -21.89 -11.96 9.51
CA ILE A 11 -21.44 -11.95 8.10
C ILE A 11 -20.16 -11.12 7.95
N THR A 12 -20.09 -9.95 8.61
CA THR A 12 -18.92 -9.08 8.59
C THR A 12 -17.68 -9.78 9.17
N VAL A 13 -17.81 -10.39 10.35
CA VAL A 13 -16.70 -11.11 11.01
C VAL A 13 -16.22 -12.28 10.14
N ILE A 14 -17.15 -13.06 9.60
CA ILE A 14 -16.83 -14.18 8.70
C ILE A 14 -16.09 -13.68 7.45
N SER A 15 -16.53 -12.56 6.88
CA SER A 15 -15.93 -11.99 5.68
C SER A 15 -14.52 -11.45 5.92
N ILE A 16 -14.26 -10.85 7.08
CA ILE A 16 -12.91 -10.43 7.49
C ILE A 16 -11.99 -11.65 7.63
N LEU A 17 -12.46 -12.71 8.29
CA LEU A 17 -11.69 -13.95 8.42
C LEU A 17 -11.42 -14.58 7.04
N PHE A 18 -12.41 -14.57 6.16
CA PHE A 18 -12.28 -15.04 4.78
C PHE A 18 -11.25 -14.22 4.00
N LEU A 19 -11.26 -12.89 4.11
CA LEU A 19 -10.27 -12.01 3.49
C LEU A 19 -8.85 -12.30 4.01
N ILE A 20 -8.67 -12.35 5.33
CA ILE A 20 -7.38 -12.63 5.96
C ILE A 20 -6.87 -14.00 5.53
N PHE A 21 -7.76 -14.99 5.48
CA PHE A 21 -7.44 -16.32 4.97
C PHE A 21 -7.00 -16.25 3.51
N LEU A 22 -7.68 -15.50 2.65
CA LEU A 22 -7.33 -15.42 1.23
C LEU A 22 -5.95 -14.75 1.01
N ILE A 23 -5.63 -13.72 1.80
CA ILE A 23 -4.33 -13.04 1.76
C ILE A 23 -3.21 -13.90 2.37
N THR A 24 -3.47 -14.56 3.50
CA THR A 24 -2.46 -15.30 4.30
C THR A 24 -2.29 -16.74 3.83
N SER A 25 -3.25 -17.29 3.07
CA SER A 25 -3.18 -18.65 2.54
C SER A 25 -1.96 -18.82 1.63
N LYS A 26 -1.41 -20.04 1.61
CA LYS A 26 -0.23 -20.40 0.81
C LYS A 26 -0.38 -20.16 -0.69
N LEU A 27 -1.58 -19.84 -1.18
CA LEU A 27 -1.88 -19.53 -2.57
C LEU A 27 -1.35 -18.16 -3.05
N LYS A 28 -0.84 -17.28 -2.19
CA LYS A 28 -0.26 -15.97 -2.58
C LYS A 28 -1.20 -15.14 -3.47
N PHE A 29 -2.48 -15.03 -3.10
CA PHE A 29 -3.40 -14.19 -3.85
C PHE A 29 -2.97 -12.72 -3.78
N HIS A 30 -3.08 -12.02 -4.91
CA HIS A 30 -2.88 -10.58 -4.95
C HIS A 30 -3.95 -9.88 -4.08
N PRO A 31 -3.60 -8.95 -3.18
CA PRO A 31 -4.55 -8.32 -2.26
C PRO A 31 -5.79 -7.73 -2.95
N LEU A 32 -5.62 -7.15 -4.14
CA LEU A 32 -6.72 -6.64 -4.96
C LEU A 32 -7.76 -7.72 -5.29
N LEU A 33 -7.31 -8.91 -5.72
CA LEU A 33 -8.21 -10.02 -6.06
C LEU A 33 -8.89 -10.56 -4.80
N ALA A 34 -8.16 -10.60 -3.68
CA ALA A 34 -8.72 -11.01 -2.40
C ALA A 34 -9.85 -10.07 -1.94
N LEU A 35 -9.62 -8.77 -2.00
CA LEU A 35 -10.63 -7.76 -1.66
C LEU A 35 -11.86 -7.86 -2.56
N LEU A 36 -11.67 -8.04 -3.88
CA LEU A 36 -12.77 -8.17 -4.83
C LEU A 36 -13.61 -9.42 -4.57
N LEU A 37 -12.98 -10.58 -4.35
CA LEU A 37 -13.67 -11.82 -4.03
C LEU A 37 -14.43 -11.74 -2.71
N THR A 38 -13.83 -11.13 -1.68
CA THR A 38 -14.51 -10.90 -0.40
C THR A 38 -15.69 -9.94 -0.55
N ALA A 39 -15.56 -8.86 -1.33
CA ALA A 39 -16.67 -7.92 -1.56
C ALA A 39 -17.86 -8.61 -2.26
N ILE A 40 -17.58 -9.45 -3.27
CA ILE A 40 -18.59 -10.27 -3.94
C ILE A 40 -19.24 -11.24 -2.94
N PHE A 41 -18.44 -11.92 -2.11
CA PHE A 41 -18.94 -12.83 -1.08
C PHE A 41 -19.85 -12.14 -0.06
N VAL A 42 -19.48 -10.94 0.42
CA VAL A 42 -20.30 -10.12 1.32
C VAL A 42 -21.61 -9.73 0.65
N GLY A 43 -21.56 -9.28 -0.62
CA GLY A 43 -22.74 -8.89 -1.39
C GLY A 43 -23.76 -10.03 -1.50
N PHE A 44 -23.29 -11.23 -1.85
CA PHE A 44 -24.14 -12.42 -1.94
C PHE A 44 -24.70 -12.86 -0.59
N THR A 45 -23.86 -12.91 0.45
CA THR A 45 -24.29 -13.36 1.80
C THR A 45 -25.21 -12.37 2.50
N SER A 46 -25.15 -11.09 2.13
CA SER A 46 -26.05 -10.05 2.62
C SER A 46 -27.38 -10.00 1.87
N GLY A 47 -27.55 -10.80 0.81
CA GLY A 47 -28.80 -10.90 0.04
C GLY A 47 -29.03 -9.73 -0.92
N LEU A 48 -27.97 -9.05 -1.38
CA LEU A 48 -28.11 -8.00 -2.40
C LEU A 48 -28.37 -8.60 -3.79
N ASP A 49 -29.14 -7.87 -4.60
CA ASP A 49 -29.29 -8.15 -6.03
C ASP A 49 -27.92 -8.03 -6.74
N ILE A 50 -27.69 -8.85 -7.78
CA ILE A 50 -26.41 -8.90 -8.52
C ILE A 50 -26.00 -7.50 -9.04
N ASP A 51 -26.96 -6.72 -9.53
CA ASP A 51 -26.72 -5.38 -10.08
C ASP A 51 -26.23 -4.43 -8.99
N LYS A 52 -26.81 -4.53 -7.78
CA LYS A 52 -26.41 -3.70 -6.64
C LYS A 52 -25.05 -4.09 -6.07
N ILE A 53 -24.66 -5.36 -6.18
CA ILE A 53 -23.32 -5.81 -5.78
C ILE A 53 -22.28 -5.14 -6.68
N VAL A 54 -22.48 -5.17 -8.00
CA VAL A 54 -21.58 -4.55 -8.97
C VAL A 54 -21.51 -3.04 -8.75
N GLU A 55 -22.66 -2.38 -8.61
CA GLU A 55 -22.75 -0.94 -8.35
C GLU A 55 -22.06 -0.55 -7.04
N SER A 56 -22.20 -1.35 -5.98
CA SER A 56 -21.55 -1.10 -4.68
C SER A 56 -20.03 -1.23 -4.77
N ILE A 57 -19.52 -2.22 -5.52
CA ILE A 57 -18.08 -2.41 -5.74
C ILE A 57 -17.53 -1.25 -6.57
N GLU A 58 -18.20 -0.87 -7.66
CA GLU A 58 -17.79 0.23 -8.53
C GLU A 58 -17.81 1.56 -7.78
N THR A 59 -18.88 1.84 -7.01
CA THR A 59 -19.01 3.07 -6.23
C THR A 59 -17.97 3.13 -5.11
N GLY A 60 -17.74 2.03 -4.38
CA GLY A 60 -16.77 1.98 -3.30
C GLY A 60 -15.32 2.12 -3.79
N ALA A 61 -14.96 1.41 -4.86
CA ALA A 61 -13.65 1.54 -5.48
C ALA A 61 -13.48 2.93 -6.13
N GLY A 62 -14.50 3.40 -6.84
CA GLY A 62 -14.52 4.68 -7.54
C GLY A 62 -14.44 5.88 -6.61
N SER A 63 -15.09 5.85 -5.44
CA SER A 63 -14.98 6.93 -4.45
C SER A 63 -13.56 7.01 -3.86
N THR A 64 -12.98 5.86 -3.51
CA THR A 64 -11.61 5.77 -2.99
C THR A 64 -10.58 6.25 -4.02
N LEU A 65 -10.73 5.81 -5.28
CA LEU A 65 -9.89 6.24 -6.39
C LEU A 65 -10.15 7.70 -6.79
N GLY A 66 -11.37 8.21 -6.63
CA GLY A 66 -11.69 9.61 -6.89
C GLY A 66 -11.03 10.54 -5.87
N GLU A 67 -11.07 10.16 -4.60
CA GLU A 67 -10.48 10.94 -3.49
C GLU A 67 -8.95 10.94 -3.53
N THR A 68 -8.33 9.78 -3.78
CA THR A 68 -6.87 9.60 -3.68
C THR A 68 -6.16 9.42 -5.01
N GLY A 69 -6.87 9.21 -6.12
CA GLY A 69 -6.26 8.81 -7.39
C GLY A 69 -5.39 9.89 -8.00
N VAL A 70 -5.80 11.16 -7.96
CA VAL A 70 -4.99 12.28 -8.48
C VAL A 70 -3.72 12.46 -7.66
N THR A 71 -3.81 12.37 -6.32
CA THR A 71 -2.64 12.52 -5.44
C THR A 71 -1.67 11.35 -5.59
N ILE A 72 -2.18 10.12 -5.73
CA ILE A 72 -1.41 8.91 -6.04
C ILE A 72 -0.73 9.03 -7.41
N ALA A 73 -1.46 9.46 -8.45
CA ALA A 73 -0.93 9.58 -9.80
C ALA A 73 0.17 10.64 -9.90
N LEU A 74 -0.06 11.83 -9.34
CA LEU A 74 0.95 12.89 -9.28
C LEU A 74 2.15 12.46 -8.43
N GLY A 75 1.91 11.79 -7.30
CA GLY A 75 2.97 11.21 -6.46
C GLY A 75 3.83 10.22 -7.24
N ALA A 76 3.22 9.28 -7.96
CA ALA A 76 3.93 8.31 -8.79
C ALA A 76 4.75 8.98 -9.90
N MET A 77 4.20 9.99 -10.58
CA MET A 77 4.92 10.77 -11.60
C MET A 77 6.13 11.50 -11.00
N LEU A 78 5.95 12.19 -9.87
CA LEU A 78 7.03 12.88 -9.16
C LEU A 78 8.09 11.89 -8.70
N GLY A 79 7.69 10.76 -8.10
CA GLY A 79 8.58 9.69 -7.67
C GLY A 79 9.43 9.14 -8.82
N LYS A 80 8.82 8.94 -9.99
CA LYS A 80 9.53 8.50 -11.20
C LYS A 80 10.54 9.54 -11.69
N ILE A 81 10.16 10.83 -11.72
CA ILE A 81 11.07 11.91 -12.12
C ILE A 81 12.25 12.03 -11.14
N LEU A 82 12.01 11.93 -9.83
CA LEU A 82 13.07 11.95 -8.81
C LEU A 82 14.04 10.77 -8.97
N SER A 83 13.49 9.59 -9.24
CA SER A 83 14.26 8.37 -9.50
C SER A 83 15.12 8.49 -10.76
N ASP A 84 14.54 8.95 -11.87
CA ASP A 84 15.20 8.97 -13.17
C ASP A 84 16.22 10.11 -13.30
N SER A 85 16.02 11.20 -12.55
CA SER A 85 16.95 12.34 -12.52
C SER A 85 18.18 12.14 -11.63
N GLY A 86 18.24 11.06 -10.84
CA GLY A 86 19.27 10.87 -9.81
C GLY A 86 19.18 11.86 -8.63
N ALA A 87 18.10 12.64 -8.54
CA ALA A 87 17.86 13.56 -7.44
C ALA A 87 17.77 12.81 -6.10
N SER A 88 17.13 11.63 -6.10
CA SER A 88 17.03 10.76 -4.92
C SER A 88 18.40 10.34 -4.38
N ASP A 89 19.35 9.98 -5.25
CA ASP A 89 20.70 9.59 -4.86
C ASP A 89 21.48 10.78 -4.27
N LYS A 90 21.29 11.97 -4.84
CA LYS A 90 21.93 13.20 -4.35
C LYS A 90 21.38 13.63 -2.99
N ILE A 91 20.07 13.51 -2.77
CA ILE A 91 19.44 13.77 -1.46
C ILE A 91 19.97 12.78 -0.42
N ALA A 92 19.99 11.49 -0.76
CA ALA A 92 20.44 10.46 0.15
C ALA A 92 21.92 10.60 0.52
N SER A 93 22.80 10.81 -0.47
CA SER A 93 24.23 11.05 -0.21
C SER A 93 24.48 12.32 0.62
N SER A 94 23.69 13.38 0.42
CA SER A 94 23.80 14.60 1.25
C SER A 94 23.39 14.35 2.71
N ILE A 95 22.34 13.55 2.95
CA ILE A 95 21.91 13.18 4.30
C ILE A 95 22.98 12.32 4.99
N LEU A 96 23.61 11.42 4.24
CA LEU A 96 24.59 10.48 4.77
C LEU A 96 26.02 11.03 4.87
N HIS A 97 26.32 12.17 4.23
CA HIS A 97 27.67 12.75 4.19
C HIS A 97 28.31 12.95 5.59
N ASN A 98 27.50 13.32 6.59
CA ASN A 98 27.97 13.54 7.96
C ASN A 98 27.57 12.42 8.93
N ALA A 99 27.11 11.27 8.43
CA ALA A 99 26.68 10.16 9.28
C ALA A 99 27.89 9.46 9.92
N SER A 100 28.02 9.54 11.25
CA SER A 100 28.96 8.70 11.98
C SER A 100 28.49 7.23 12.00
N TYR A 101 29.41 6.27 12.15
CA TYR A 101 29.11 4.83 12.14
C TYR A 101 27.96 4.41 13.06
N LYS A 102 27.86 5.00 14.26
CA LYS A 102 26.75 4.75 15.21
C LYS A 102 25.39 5.31 14.77
N LYS A 103 25.39 6.40 14.00
CA LYS A 103 24.16 7.08 13.51
C LYS A 103 23.77 6.63 12.10
N LEU A 104 24.63 5.88 11.41
CA LEU A 104 24.43 5.46 10.03
C LEU A 104 23.08 4.76 9.80
N PRO A 105 22.64 3.76 10.60
CA PRO A 105 21.33 3.13 10.41
C PRO A 105 20.16 4.12 10.54
N TRP A 106 20.27 5.08 11.47
CA TRP A 106 19.26 6.12 11.67
C TRP A 106 19.21 7.12 10.52
N MET A 107 20.37 7.51 9.97
CA MET A 107 20.44 8.40 8.81
C MET A 107 19.92 7.72 7.54
N MET A 108 20.15 6.41 7.40
CA MET A 108 19.58 5.60 6.31
C MET A 108 18.05 5.54 6.41
N ALA A 109 17.51 5.30 7.62
CA ALA A 109 16.07 5.32 7.86
C ALA A 109 15.46 6.69 7.57
N LEU A 110 16.14 7.79 7.95
CA LEU A 110 15.71 9.14 7.65
C LEU A 110 15.73 9.46 6.14
N ALA A 111 16.76 9.03 5.43
CA ALA A 111 16.81 9.15 3.97
C ALA A 111 15.68 8.35 3.31
N ALA A 112 15.43 7.11 3.75
CA ALA A 112 14.32 6.27 3.28
C ALA A 112 12.95 6.88 3.57
N PHE A 113 12.80 7.52 4.72
CA PHE A 113 11.56 8.21 5.07
C PHE A 113 11.30 9.41 4.15
N ILE A 114 12.30 10.28 3.95
CA ILE A 114 12.15 11.48 3.12
C ILE A 114 11.90 11.11 1.65
N ILE A 115 12.66 10.15 1.11
CA ILE A 115 12.57 9.75 -0.30
C ILE A 115 11.36 8.83 -0.55
N GLY A 116 10.94 8.05 0.45
CA GLY A 116 9.82 7.12 0.34
C GLY A 116 8.45 7.79 0.25
N ILE A 117 8.26 8.97 0.85
CA ILE A 117 6.99 9.72 0.78
C ILE A 117 6.57 9.98 -0.68
N PRO A 118 7.41 10.59 -1.55
CA PRO A 118 7.04 10.81 -2.95
C PRO A 118 7.18 9.56 -3.83
N MET A 119 8.11 8.64 -3.54
CA MET A 119 8.41 7.51 -4.43
C MET A 119 7.48 6.31 -4.27
N PHE A 120 6.53 6.34 -3.33
CA PHE A 120 6.00 5.15 -2.65
C PHE A 120 7.13 4.46 -1.87
N PHE A 121 6.84 4.17 -0.60
CA PHE A 121 7.82 3.66 0.37
C PHE A 121 8.63 2.47 -0.16
N GLU A 122 7.98 1.56 -0.88
CA GLU A 122 8.61 0.37 -1.44
C GLU A 122 9.65 0.69 -2.53
N VAL A 123 9.35 1.62 -3.44
CA VAL A 123 10.29 2.02 -4.51
C VAL A 123 11.42 2.87 -3.95
N GLY A 124 11.12 3.76 -2.99
CA GLY A 124 12.14 4.57 -2.32
C GLY A 124 13.20 3.72 -1.60
N LEU A 125 12.79 2.59 -1.01
CA LEU A 125 13.69 1.66 -0.34
C LEU A 125 14.60 0.90 -1.33
N ILE A 126 14.09 0.53 -2.50
CA ILE A 126 14.87 -0.11 -3.58
C ILE A 126 15.94 0.82 -4.14
N MET A 127 15.67 2.12 -4.25
CA MET A 127 16.66 3.10 -4.69
C MET A 127 17.79 3.30 -3.68
N LEU A 128 17.50 3.15 -2.39
CA LEU A 128 18.51 3.31 -1.34
C LEU A 128 19.37 2.07 -1.15
N LEU A 129 18.93 0.88 -1.56
CA LEU A 129 19.71 -0.36 -1.51
C LEU A 129 21.14 -0.24 -2.11
N PRO A 130 21.34 0.26 -3.34
CA PRO A 130 22.69 0.45 -3.88
C PRO A 130 23.54 1.44 -3.08
N LEU A 131 22.93 2.51 -2.55
CA LEU A 131 23.60 3.46 -1.67
C LEU A 131 24.02 2.81 -0.34
N ILE A 132 23.13 2.01 0.27
CA ILE A 132 23.39 1.22 1.48
C ILE A 132 24.62 0.33 1.24
N PHE A 133 24.65 -0.42 0.13
CA PHE A 133 25.77 -1.32 -0.18
C PHE A 133 27.07 -0.57 -0.48
N THR A 134 26.99 0.62 -1.10
CA THR A 134 28.18 1.44 -1.39
C THR A 134 28.81 1.97 -0.10
N ILE A 135 27.99 2.38 0.86
CA ILE A 135 28.47 2.94 2.13
C ILE A 135 28.91 1.84 3.09
N ALA A 136 28.20 0.71 3.15
CA ALA A 136 28.58 -0.43 3.99
C ALA A 136 29.88 -1.12 3.54
N LYS A 137 30.32 -0.87 2.30
CA LYS A 137 31.57 -1.41 1.75
C LYS A 137 32.81 -0.56 2.12
N ASN A 138 32.61 0.65 2.64
CA ASN A 138 33.65 1.53 3.18
C ASN A 138 33.59 1.59 4.72
#